data_AF-A0A0M3IQ94-F1
#
_entry.id   AF-A0A0M3IQ94-F1
#
_cell.length_a   1.000
_cell.length_b   1.000
_cell.length_c   1.000
_cell.angle_alpha   90.00
_cell.angle_beta   90.00
_cell.angle_gamma   90.00
#
_symmetry.space_group_name_H-M   'P 1'
#
loop_
_entity.id
_entity.type
_entity.pdbx_description
1 polymer ?
#
loop_
_entity_poly.entity_id
_entity_poly.type
_entity_poly.pdbx_seq_one_letter_code
_entity_poly.pdbx_strand_id
1 'polypeptide(L)'
;MSLVKNLKAISSGAPRAVISWDRAERIRRNKEIWDNKESIVHRLPLHYQKRYWENILREAAPVHYRPPTNRYCWDTKRLVMHENEQSLLLGYEKARHA
;
A
#
# COMPACT_ATOMS: atom_id res chain seq x y z
N MET A 1 -3.90 36.64 -9.97
CA MET A 1 -2.53 36.46 -9.44
C MET A 1 -2.46 35.11 -8.74
N SER A 2 -1.68 34.16 -9.25
CA SER A 2 -1.63 32.78 -8.74
C SER A 2 -0.58 32.66 -7.63
N LEU A 3 -1.03 32.31 -6.41
CA LEU A 3 -0.19 32.10 -5.22
C LEU A 3 0.80 30.93 -5.37
N VAL A 4 0.58 30.08 -6.38
CA VAL A 4 1.38 28.87 -6.64
C VAL A 4 2.81 29.21 -7.06
N LYS A 5 3.04 30.40 -7.65
CA LYS A 5 4.37 30.84 -8.13
C LYS A 5 5.37 31.13 -7.00
N ASN A 6 4.88 31.34 -5.77
CA ASN A 6 5.71 31.68 -4.61
C ASN A 6 5.99 30.47 -3.70
N LEU A 7 5.55 29.27 -4.08
CA LEU A 7 5.79 28.06 -3.30
C LEU A 7 7.26 27.63 -3.44
N LYS A 8 7.99 27.72 -2.33
CA LYS A 8 9.36 27.20 -2.21
C LYS A 8 9.29 25.76 -1.72
N ALA A 9 9.91 24.82 -2.43
CA ALA A 9 9.99 23.44 -1.98
C ALA A 9 10.75 23.38 -0.65
N ILE A 10 10.09 22.89 0.41
CA ILE A 10 10.64 22.79 1.77
C ILE A 10 11.75 21.73 1.84
N SER A 11 11.76 20.77 0.91
CA SER A 11 12.74 19.69 0.82
C SER A 11 12.94 19.27 -0.64
N SER A 12 14.16 18.91 -1.02
CA SER A 12 14.50 18.30 -2.31
C SER A 12 14.31 16.77 -2.31
N GLY A 13 13.97 16.17 -1.17
CA GLY A 13 13.80 14.73 -1.04
C GLY A 13 12.54 14.24 -1.74
N ALA A 14 12.63 13.03 -2.31
CA ALA A 14 11.47 12.35 -2.85
C ALA A 14 10.42 12.19 -1.73
N PRO A 15 9.13 12.42 -2.03
CA PRO A 15 8.10 12.36 -1.01
C PRO A 15 7.97 10.91 -0.52
N ARG A 16 7.95 10.71 0.81
CA ARG A 16 7.98 9.38 1.44
C ARG A 16 6.86 8.49 0.90
N ALA A 17 7.08 7.20 0.67
CA ALA A 17 5.98 6.33 0.26
C ALA A 17 4.92 6.29 1.38
N VAL A 18 3.66 6.58 1.04
CA VAL A 18 2.52 6.40 1.95
C VAL A 18 2.08 4.95 1.78
N ILE A 19 2.18 4.19 2.85
CA ILE A 19 1.87 2.77 2.88
C ILE A 19 0.73 2.61 3.87
N SER A 20 -0.36 1.96 3.46
CA SER A 20 -1.45 1.66 4.39
C SER A 20 -0.98 0.72 5.49
N TRP A 21 -1.62 0.80 6.66
CA TRP A 21 -1.34 -0.09 7.79
C TRP A 21 -1.44 -1.58 7.42
N ASP A 22 -2.46 -1.96 6.64
CA ASP A 22 -2.63 -3.33 6.14
C ASP A 22 -1.42 -3.78 5.32
N ARG A 23 -0.91 -2.93 4.43
CA ARG A 23 0.28 -3.23 3.62
C ARG A 23 1.53 -3.33 4.49
N ALA A 24 1.69 -2.46 5.48
CA ALA A 24 2.80 -2.53 6.42
C ALA A 24 2.79 -3.84 7.23
N GLU A 25 1.63 -4.23 7.76
CA GLU A 25 1.43 -5.49 8.48
C GLU A 25 1.69 -6.71 7.59
N ARG A 26 1.18 -6.69 6.35
CA ARG A 26 1.41 -7.76 5.37
C ARG A 26 2.91 -7.93 5.11
N ILE A 27 3.65 -6.86 4.89
CA ILE A 27 5.10 -6.92 4.68
C ILE A 27 5.80 -7.46 5.92
N ARG A 28 5.44 -6.98 7.13
CA ARG A 28 6.03 -7.42 8.39
C ARG A 28 5.88 -8.92 8.60
N ARG A 29 4.65 -9.43 8.53
CA ARG A 29 4.36 -10.87 8.74
C ARG A 29 5.08 -11.75 7.73
N ASN A 30 5.07 -11.36 6.45
CA ASN A 30 5.71 -12.17 5.43
C ASN A 30 7.24 -12.13 5.51
N LYS A 31 7.81 -11.03 6.04
CA LYS A 31 9.23 -10.96 6.38
C LYS A 31 9.59 -11.92 7.51
N GLU A 32 8.78 -11.98 8.57
CA GLU A 32 8.98 -12.95 9.66
C GLU A 32 8.98 -14.40 9.14
N ILE A 33 8.06 -14.74 8.23
CA ILE A 33 8.00 -16.07 7.58
C ILE A 33 9.23 -16.32 6.71
N TRP A 34 9.74 -15.30 6.02
CA TRP A 34 10.89 -15.42 5.14
C TRP A 34 12.21 -15.55 5.90
N ASP A 35 12.36 -14.80 7.00
CA ASP A 35 13.56 -14.83 7.85
C ASP A 35 13.71 -16.19 8.57
N ASN A 36 12.61 -16.92 8.77
CA ASN A 36 12.64 -18.30 9.24
C ASN A 36 13.12 -19.28 8.14
N LYS A 37 14.33 -19.82 8.28
CA LYS A 37 14.93 -20.78 7.34
C LYS A 37 14.20 -22.13 7.24
N GLU A 38 13.44 -22.52 8.27
CA GLU A 38 12.69 -23.78 8.28
C GLU A 38 11.33 -23.66 7.57
N SER A 39 10.94 -22.44 7.20
CA SER A 39 9.71 -22.11 6.52
C SER A 39 9.54 -22.90 5.22
N ILE A 40 8.29 -23.26 4.92
CA ILE A 40 7.94 -23.97 3.69
C ILE A 40 8.34 -23.19 2.43
N VAL A 41 8.41 -21.86 2.52
CA VAL A 41 8.74 -20.97 1.39
C VAL A 41 10.10 -21.32 0.80
N HIS A 42 11.09 -21.67 1.62
CA HIS A 42 12.44 -22.03 1.16
C HIS A 42 12.53 -23.41 0.51
N ARG A 43 11.52 -24.26 0.74
CA ARG A 43 11.41 -25.59 0.12
C ARG A 43 10.76 -25.51 -1.27
N LEU A 44 10.12 -24.39 -1.60
CA LEU A 44 9.47 -24.20 -2.89
C LEU A 44 10.50 -23.93 -4.00
N PRO A 45 10.18 -24.24 -5.27
CA PRO A 45 10.99 -23.83 -6.40
C PRO A 45 11.21 -22.31 -6.46
N LEU A 46 12.35 -21.88 -7.02
CA LEU A 46 12.78 -20.47 -7.05
C LEU A 46 11.73 -19.52 -7.64
N HIS A 47 10.99 -19.94 -8.67
CA HIS A 47 9.95 -19.10 -9.28
C HIS A 47 8.76 -18.84 -8.35
N TYR A 48 8.40 -19.79 -7.48
CA TYR A 48 7.38 -19.57 -6.45
C TYR A 48 7.88 -18.65 -5.34
N GLN A 49 9.16 -18.75 -4.97
CA GLN A 49 9.80 -17.85 -4.01
C GLN A 49 9.83 -16.40 -4.51
N LYS A 50 10.12 -16.18 -5.80
CA LYS A 50 10.03 -14.84 -6.43
C LYS A 50 8.60 -14.31 -6.41
N ARG A 51 7.66 -15.15 -6.83
CA ARG A 51 6.22 -14.80 -6.87
C ARG A 51 5.65 -14.46 -5.50
N TYR A 52 6.15 -15.09 -4.43
CA TYR A 52 5.75 -14.80 -3.06
C TYR A 52 5.92 -13.30 -2.75
N TRP A 53 7.13 -12.77 -2.94
CA TRP A 53 7.40 -11.34 -2.73
C TRP A 53 6.67 -10.44 -3.72
N GLU A 54 6.60 -10.83 -4.99
CA GLU A 54 5.85 -10.07 -6.00
C GLU A 54 4.39 -9.88 -5.58
N ASN A 55 3.73 -10.92 -5.08
CA ASN A 55 2.34 -10.84 -4.62
C ASN A 55 2.18 -9.99 -3.35
N ILE A 56 3.10 -10.08 -2.40
CA ILE A 56 3.08 -9.30 -1.14
C ILE A 56 3.31 -7.81 -1.40
N LEU A 57 4.15 -7.49 -2.38
CA LEU A 57 4.45 -6.10 -2.73
C LEU A 57 3.42 -5.51 -3.70
N ARG A 58 2.72 -6.35 -4.47
CA ARG A 58 1.69 -5.91 -5.41
C ARG A 58 0.46 -5.37 -4.68
N GLU A 59 0.00 -4.21 -5.13
CA GLU A 59 -1.27 -3.62 -4.72
C GLU A 59 -2.40 -4.22 -5.55
N ALA A 60 -3.52 -4.52 -4.90
CA ALA A 60 -4.71 -4.97 -5.62
C ALA A 60 -5.31 -3.78 -6.37
N ALA A 61 -5.72 -4.00 -7.62
CA ALA A 61 -6.40 -2.98 -8.37
C ALA A 61 -7.71 -2.59 -7.67
N PRO A 62 -8.03 -1.29 -7.57
CA PRO A 62 -9.27 -0.84 -6.95
C PRO A 62 -10.45 -1.22 -7.86
N VAL A 63 -11.31 -2.11 -7.38
CA VAL A 63 -12.51 -2.57 -8.12
C VAL A 63 -13.77 -1.87 -7.62
N HIS A 64 -13.93 -1.76 -6.30
CA HIS A 64 -15.17 -1.29 -5.66
C HIS A 64 -15.11 0.13 -5.12
N TYR A 65 -13.99 0.83 -5.31
CA TYR A 65 -13.80 2.20 -4.87
C TYR A 65 -12.98 2.97 -5.90
N ARG A 66 -13.08 4.30 -5.87
CA ARG A 66 -12.20 5.17 -6.66
C ARG A 66 -11.01 5.57 -5.79
N PRO A 67 -9.77 5.26 -6.21
CA PRO A 67 -8.60 5.71 -5.48
C PRO A 67 -8.51 7.25 -5.51
N PRO A 68 -8.01 7.88 -4.45
CA PRO A 68 -7.77 9.31 -4.44
C PRO A 68 -6.73 9.68 -5.50
N THR A 69 -7.03 10.70 -6.31
CA THR A 69 -6.14 11.18 -7.38
C THR A 69 -4.88 11.85 -6.83
N ASN A 70 -5.02 12.55 -5.70
CA ASN A 70 -3.95 13.32 -5.09
C ASN A 70 -3.55 12.71 -3.75
N ARG A 71 -2.25 12.78 -3.45
CA ARG A 71 -1.69 12.35 -2.17
C ARG A 71 -2.22 13.14 -0.98
N TYR A 72 -2.52 14.41 -1.17
CA TYR A 72 -3.04 15.27 -0.12
C TYR A 72 -4.44 15.76 -0.50
N CYS A 73 -5.34 15.79 0.47
CA CYS A 73 -6.62 16.48 0.37
C CYS A 73 -6.74 17.54 1.46
N TRP A 74 -7.50 18.60 1.16
CA TRP A 74 -7.83 19.63 2.14
C TRP A 74 -9.12 19.25 2.86
N ASP A 75 -9.06 19.08 4.18
CA ASP A 75 -10.27 18.88 4.99
C ASP A 75 -10.90 20.24 5.30
N THR A 76 -12.08 20.48 4.73
CA THR A 76 -12.82 21.74 4.90
C THR A 76 -13.39 21.93 6.30
N LYS A 77 -13.57 20.85 7.08
CA LYS A 77 -14.10 20.92 8.45
C LYS A 77 -13.01 21.22 9.46
N ARG A 78 -11.86 20.53 9.33
CA ARG A 78 -10.72 20.68 10.25
C ARG A 78 -9.77 21.80 9.84
N LEU A 79 -9.87 22.29 8.59
CA LEU A 79 -8.99 23.29 8.00
C LEU A 79 -7.52 22.85 8.03
N VAL A 80 -7.28 21.56 7.80
CA VAL A 80 -5.95 20.94 7.80
C VAL A 80 -5.77 20.11 6.53
N MET A 81 -4.53 20.08 6.03
CA MET A 81 -4.15 19.21 4.93
C MET A 81 -3.96 17.78 5.46
N HIS A 82 -4.74 16.84 4.91
CA HIS A 82 -4.66 15.42 5.24
C HIS A 82 -3.95 14.65 4.14
N GLU A 83 -3.12 13.69 4.54
CA GLU A 83 -2.51 12.72 3.64
C GLU A 83 -3.50 11.57 3.39
N ASN A 84 -3.73 11.27 2.12
CA ASN A 84 -4.64 10.22 1.69
C ASN A 84 -3.93 8.88 1.72
N GLU A 85 -4.51 7.93 2.46
CA GLU A 85 -4.12 6.52 2.41
C GLU A 85 -5.07 5.73 1.50
N GLN A 86 -4.53 4.83 0.70
CA GLN A 86 -5.34 3.87 -0.05
C GLN A 86 -5.62 2.65 0.83
N SER A 87 -6.84 2.55 1.32
CA SER A 87 -7.33 1.36 2.01
C SER A 87 -8.14 0.51 1.04
N LEU A 88 -7.82 -0.78 0.98
CA LEU A 88 -8.59 -1.75 0.19
C LEU A 88 -9.93 -2.02 0.88
N LEU A 89 -11.01 -2.10 0.10
CA LEU A 89 -12.27 -2.66 0.59
C LEU A 89 -12.16 -4.18 0.64
N LEU A 90 -12.46 -4.77 1.81
CA LEU A 90 -12.53 -6.21 1.99
C LEU A 90 -13.71 -6.77 1.17
N GLY A 91 -13.42 -7.47 0.09
CA GLY A 91 -14.40 -8.27 -0.65
C GLY A 91 -14.63 -9.62 0.04
N TYR A 92 -15.89 -10.04 0.15
CA TYR A 92 -16.25 -11.38 0.61
C TYR A 92 -16.63 -12.24 -0.61
N GLU A 93 -15.91 -13.35 -0.82
CA GLU A 93 -16.30 -14.36 -1.81
C GLU A 93 -17.09 -15.46 -1.07
N LYS A 94 -18.36 -15.66 -1.44
CA LYS A 94 -19.18 -16.76 -0.89
C LYS A 94 -18.59 -18.08 -1.40
N ALA A 95 -18.10 -18.91 -0.48
CA ALA A 95 -17.60 -20.25 -0.80
C ALA A 95 -18.68 -21.03 -1.57
N ARG A 96 -18.39 -21.36 -2.83
CA ARG A 96 -19.19 -22.31 -3.61
C ARG A 96 -18.81 -23.70 -3.14
N HIS A 97 -19.61 -24.28 -2.26
CA HIS A 97 -19.59 -25.72 -2.03
C HIS A 97 -20.05 -26.39 -3.33
N ALA A 98 -19.16 -27.16 -3.94
CA ALA A 98 -19.43 -28.07 -5.04
C ALA A 98 -19.48 -29.50 -4.49
#